data_AF-A0A1V9Z6J1-F1
#
_entry.id   AF-A0A1V9Z6J1-F1
#
_cell.length_a   1.000
_cell.length_b   1.000
_cell.length_c   1.000
_cell.angle_alpha   90.00
_cell.angle_beta   90.00
_cell.angle_gamma   90.00
#
_symmetry.space_group_name_H-M   'P 1'
#
loop_
_entity.id
_entity.type
_entity.pdbx_description
1 polymer ?
#
loop_
_entity_poly.entity_id
_entity_poly.type
_entity_poly.pdbx_seq_one_letter_code
_entity_poly.pdbx_strand_id
1 'polypeptide(L)'
;MVELSRAQKLLVAKSLAAKREKQSALECKQIADGTRQQELTRKKTIALDQKKSHATKLLLHYVNKDLATFALKSPTKSIKMTKKSKNVPQESIVSTKEAVVNDFRIEEDERYHRPPRPRPVNPWAKMYELEVKEVKEEEQKRRQNHLEKMQQTKQTLNHQHEEKLKKKAENHKLELEQYRFQQQQLAQYKIDLENAQLAKEKKQKEANADFARMIEEARVRKDKQHQAQVRTELKEVEKAKLALEMERQRLDREKQFKAKEVERVKLENKALQEMKRQALLKEQEDDRRTTKEYQERLAQQERKRLEALEQTYARQEKRVNLALLNVVSEAEKALIDEKRAKKIQAEIEAKEDARYRQKQNQLEESNAIQKLALKKQQDERLQAIKNEIEYNKKADKDWIEDTLAAEMKERAKQAKKHAQDKAYREKLSLQMLNEQKKKETTDKWAMDKTEIILNADRLRKAGIPVKPKE
;
A
#
# COMPACT_ATOMS: atom_id res chain seq x y z
N MET A 1 -43.87 -30.64 36.23
CA MET A 1 -42.77 -30.32 35.30
C MET A 1 -42.16 -31.65 34.85
N VAL A 2 -42.27 -32.00 33.57
CA VAL A 2 -41.72 -33.27 33.06
C VAL A 2 -40.22 -33.13 32.97
N GLU A 3 -39.48 -33.78 33.87
CA GLU A 3 -38.02 -33.78 33.82
C GLU A 3 -37.55 -34.64 32.64
N LEU A 4 -36.95 -33.99 31.64
CA LEU A 4 -36.37 -34.68 30.49
C LEU A 4 -35.25 -35.62 30.96
N SER A 5 -35.29 -36.86 30.46
CA SER A 5 -34.24 -37.85 30.68
C SER A 5 -32.88 -37.33 30.20
N ARG A 6 -31.77 -37.81 30.79
CA ARG A 6 -30.40 -37.42 30.42
C ARG A 6 -30.14 -37.57 28.91
N ALA A 7 -30.70 -38.59 28.28
CA ALA A 7 -30.61 -38.79 26.83
C ALA A 7 -31.35 -37.71 26.02
N GLN A 8 -32.54 -37.31 26.49
CA GLN A 8 -33.32 -36.24 25.86
C GLN A 8 -32.63 -34.87 26.04
N LYS A 9 -32.05 -34.58 27.21
CA LYS A 9 -31.24 -33.38 27.45
C LYS A 9 -30.03 -33.30 26.51
N LEU A 10 -29.34 -34.43 26.28
CA LEU A 10 -28.22 -34.50 25.33
C LEU A 10 -28.66 -34.30 23.87
N LEU A 11 -29.80 -34.86 23.47
CA LEU A 11 -30.37 -34.65 22.13
C LEU A 11 -30.75 -33.19 21.90
N VAL A 12 -31.40 -32.55 22.88
CA VAL A 12 -31.72 -31.12 22.83
C VAL A 12 -30.45 -30.28 22.73
N ALA A 13 -29.42 -30.58 23.55
CA ALA A 13 -28.15 -29.88 23.50
C ALA A 13 -27.44 -30.02 22.14
N LYS A 14 -27.43 -31.23 21.54
CA LYS A 14 -26.90 -31.46 20.19
C LYS A 14 -27.70 -30.71 19.13
N SER A 15 -29.03 -30.69 19.23
CA SER A 15 -29.88 -29.96 18.29
C SER A 15 -29.67 -28.45 18.36
N LEU A 16 -29.44 -27.91 19.57
CA LEU A 16 -29.11 -26.50 19.78
C LEU A 16 -27.70 -26.17 19.28
N ALA A 17 -26.72 -27.07 19.48
CA ALA A 17 -25.39 -26.90 18.92
C ALA A 17 -25.42 -26.86 17.39
N ALA A 18 -26.14 -27.79 16.75
CA ALA A 18 -26.32 -27.81 15.30
C ALA A 18 -27.05 -26.55 14.76
N LYS A 19 -28.03 -26.02 15.52
CA LYS A 19 -28.69 -24.75 15.17
C LYS A 19 -27.72 -23.56 15.26
N ARG A 20 -26.91 -23.49 16.31
CA ARG A 20 -25.89 -22.45 16.49
C ARG A 20 -24.82 -22.50 15.40
N GLU A 21 -24.38 -23.70 15.02
CA GLU A 21 -23.40 -23.89 13.95
C GLU A 21 -23.96 -23.49 12.57
N LYS A 22 -25.24 -23.79 12.30
CA LYS A 22 -25.91 -23.29 11.09
C LYS A 22 -26.04 -21.77 11.09
N GLN A 23 -26.32 -21.15 12.24
CA GLN A 23 -26.40 -19.70 12.36
C GLN A 23 -25.03 -19.04 12.13
N SER A 24 -23.97 -19.55 12.76
CA SER A 24 -22.61 -19.02 12.56
C SER A 24 -22.13 -19.19 11.12
N ALA A 25 -22.45 -20.31 10.46
CA ALA A 25 -22.13 -20.52 9.05
C ALA A 25 -22.86 -19.52 8.14
N LEU A 26 -24.13 -19.19 8.43
CA LEU A 26 -24.89 -18.18 7.70
C LEU A 26 -24.32 -16.77 7.92
N GLU A 27 -23.92 -16.43 9.15
CA GLU A 27 -23.26 -15.16 9.46
C GLU A 27 -21.94 -15.02 8.71
N CYS A 28 -21.09 -16.06 8.73
CA CYS A 28 -19.85 -16.08 7.94
C CYS A 28 -20.11 -15.90 6.44
N LYS A 29 -21.16 -16.53 5.90
CA LYS A 29 -21.55 -16.36 4.49
C LYS A 29 -22.00 -14.93 4.19
N GLN A 30 -22.79 -14.32 5.06
CA GLN A 30 -23.22 -12.91 4.89
C GLN A 30 -22.04 -11.94 4.94
N ILE A 31 -21.06 -12.17 5.82
CA ILE A 31 -19.82 -11.37 5.89
C ILE A 31 -19.00 -11.54 4.60
N ALA A 32 -18.86 -12.78 4.11
CA ALA A 32 -18.16 -13.06 2.85
C ALA A 32 -18.85 -12.41 1.64
N ASP A 33 -20.18 -12.47 1.56
CA ASP A 33 -20.94 -11.81 0.50
C ASP A 33 -20.87 -10.27 0.61
N GLY A 34 -20.91 -9.72 1.83
CA GLY A 34 -20.74 -8.29 2.09
C GLY A 34 -19.36 -7.76 1.67
N THR A 35 -18.29 -8.46 2.04
CA THR A 35 -16.92 -8.12 1.62
C THR A 35 -16.74 -8.23 0.11
N ARG A 36 -17.32 -9.25 -0.53
CA ARG A 36 -17.33 -9.38 -2.00
C ARG A 36 -18.07 -8.22 -2.68
N GLN A 37 -19.21 -7.78 -2.15
CA GLN A 37 -19.93 -6.64 -2.70
C GLN A 37 -19.13 -5.33 -2.56
N GLN A 38 -18.46 -5.11 -1.43
CA GLN A 38 -17.57 -3.97 -1.22
C GLN A 38 -16.37 -3.97 -2.17
N GLU A 39 -15.78 -5.14 -2.43
CA GLU A 39 -14.73 -5.33 -3.44
C GLU A 39 -15.23 -4.97 -4.85
N LEU A 40 -16.44 -5.42 -5.21
CA LEU A 40 -17.04 -5.13 -6.51
C LEU A 40 -17.36 -3.65 -6.69
N THR A 41 -17.88 -2.97 -5.66
CA THR A 41 -18.12 -1.53 -5.70
C THR A 41 -16.80 -0.75 -5.78
N ARG A 42 -15.78 -1.14 -5.01
CA ARG A 42 -14.43 -0.55 -5.11
C ARG A 42 -13.82 -0.72 -6.50
N LYS A 43 -13.96 -1.89 -7.13
CA LYS A 43 -13.48 -2.12 -8.50
C LYS A 43 -14.25 -1.26 -9.52
N LYS A 44 -15.55 -1.11 -9.35
CA LYS A 44 -16.39 -0.22 -10.19
C LYS A 44 -15.98 1.25 -10.05
N THR A 45 -15.72 1.75 -8.84
CA THR A 45 -15.30 3.15 -8.64
C THR A 45 -13.93 3.41 -9.25
N ILE A 46 -12.97 2.51 -9.06
CA ILE A 46 -11.63 2.61 -9.69
C ILE A 46 -11.75 2.63 -11.22
N ALA A 47 -12.58 1.77 -11.81
CA ALA A 47 -12.80 1.75 -13.26
C ALA A 47 -13.45 3.05 -13.77
N LEU A 48 -14.37 3.65 -13.01
CA LEU A 48 -14.97 4.95 -13.34
C LEU A 48 -13.95 6.09 -13.26
N ASP A 49 -13.10 6.10 -12.25
CA ASP A 49 -12.06 7.13 -12.10
C ASP A 49 -10.99 7.02 -13.20
N GLN A 50 -10.63 5.80 -13.60
CA GLN A 50 -9.75 5.57 -14.75
C GLN A 50 -10.37 6.09 -16.06
N LYS A 51 -11.67 5.88 -16.28
CA LYS A 51 -12.38 6.44 -17.45
C LYS A 51 -12.41 7.98 -17.43
N LYS A 52 -12.69 8.60 -16.28
CA LYS A 52 -12.66 10.07 -16.12
C LYS A 52 -11.26 10.65 -16.34
N SER A 53 -10.24 10.03 -15.77
CA SER A 53 -8.81 10.34 -15.96
C SER A 53 -8.37 10.23 -17.43
N HIS A 54 -8.83 9.20 -18.14
CA HIS A 54 -8.47 9.01 -19.54
C HIS A 54 -9.15 10.05 -20.45
N ALA A 55 -10.43 10.35 -20.20
CA ALA A 55 -11.17 11.40 -20.91
C ALA A 55 -10.55 12.79 -20.69
N THR A 56 -10.17 13.13 -19.44
CA THR A 56 -9.50 14.41 -19.12
C THR A 56 -8.11 14.51 -19.73
N LYS A 57 -7.33 13.40 -19.77
CA LYS A 57 -6.03 13.37 -20.45
C LYS A 57 -6.14 13.53 -21.97
N LEU A 58 -7.16 12.93 -22.60
CA LEU A 58 -7.45 13.12 -24.02
C LEU A 58 -7.83 14.58 -24.30
N LEU A 59 -8.68 15.18 -23.46
CA LEU A 59 -9.10 16.57 -23.61
C LEU A 59 -7.92 17.56 -23.44
N LEU A 60 -7.05 17.33 -22.45
CA LEU A 60 -5.79 18.08 -22.28
C LEU A 60 -4.85 17.92 -23.47
N HIS A 61 -4.74 16.73 -24.04
CA HIS A 61 -3.92 16.49 -25.23
C HIS A 61 -4.48 17.21 -26.46
N TYR A 62 -5.80 17.24 -26.64
CA TYR A 62 -6.44 18.00 -27.73
C TYR A 62 -6.30 19.50 -27.54
N VAL A 63 -6.55 20.02 -26.34
CA VAL A 63 -6.40 21.45 -26.02
C VAL A 63 -4.95 21.90 -26.19
N ASN A 64 -3.97 21.09 -25.76
CA ASN A 64 -2.55 21.38 -25.98
C ASN A 64 -2.15 21.30 -27.46
N LYS A 65 -2.76 20.39 -28.23
CA LYS A 65 -2.53 20.28 -29.68
C LYS A 65 -3.10 21.50 -30.40
N ASP A 66 -4.30 21.94 -30.03
CA ASP A 66 -4.95 23.11 -30.63
C ASP A 66 -4.22 24.41 -30.25
N LEU A 67 -3.80 24.56 -29.00
CA LEU A 67 -2.93 25.68 -28.55
C LEU A 67 -1.57 25.67 -29.25
N ALA A 68 -0.96 24.50 -29.44
CA ALA A 68 0.29 24.39 -30.20
C ALA A 68 0.09 24.75 -31.68
N THR A 69 -1.03 24.38 -32.30
CA THR A 69 -1.34 24.78 -33.68
C THR A 69 -1.70 26.25 -33.82
N PHE A 70 -2.27 26.86 -32.78
CA PHE A 70 -2.57 28.29 -32.73
C PHE A 70 -1.30 29.13 -32.55
N ALA A 71 -0.38 28.67 -31.69
CA ALA A 71 0.94 29.30 -31.51
C ALA A 71 1.84 29.21 -32.75
N LEU A 72 1.66 28.18 -33.59
CA LEU A 72 2.38 28.00 -34.86
C LEU A 72 1.80 28.84 -36.03
N LYS A 73 0.63 29.46 -35.87
CA LYS A 73 0.04 30.38 -36.87
C LYS A 73 0.10 31.83 -36.36
N SER A 74 1.28 32.43 -36.39
CA SER A 74 1.43 33.89 -36.30
C SER A 74 1.37 34.51 -37.71
N PRO A 75 0.59 35.58 -37.93
CA PRO A 75 0.50 36.23 -39.25
C PRO A 75 1.74 37.12 -39.47
N THR A 76 2.62 36.70 -40.38
CA THR A 76 3.74 37.53 -40.86
C THR A 76 3.22 38.67 -41.73
N LYS A 77 3.10 39.86 -41.17
CA LYS A 77 3.07 41.12 -41.93
C LYS A 77 4.51 41.48 -42.31
N SER A 78 4.81 41.58 -43.61
CA SER A 78 6.05 42.23 -44.09
C SER A 78 5.68 43.41 -44.99
N ILE A 79 5.96 44.60 -44.46
CA ILE A 79 5.86 45.91 -45.09
C ILE A 79 6.92 46.00 -46.20
N LYS A 80 6.51 46.29 -47.44
CA LYS A 80 7.42 46.61 -48.55
C LYS A 80 7.77 48.10 -48.49
N MET A 81 9.01 48.41 -48.14
CA MET A 81 9.63 49.73 -48.29
C MET A 81 10.19 49.87 -49.72
N THR A 82 9.63 50.79 -50.51
CA THR A 82 10.17 51.16 -51.82
C THR A 82 11.18 52.30 -51.68
N LYS A 83 12.42 52.04 -52.12
CA LYS A 83 13.46 53.06 -52.35
C LYS A 83 13.10 53.92 -53.57
N LYS A 84 13.21 55.25 -53.45
CA LYS A 84 13.46 56.15 -54.58
C LYS A 84 14.47 57.22 -54.17
N SER A 85 15.50 57.36 -54.99
CA SER A 85 16.61 58.31 -54.91
C SER A 85 16.58 59.25 -56.11
N LYS A 86 17.21 60.42 -55.93
CA LYS A 86 17.71 61.41 -56.93
C LYS A 86 16.71 62.40 -57.55
N ASN A 87 16.94 63.69 -57.28
CA ASN A 87 17.46 64.66 -58.27
C ASN A 87 17.60 66.07 -57.67
N VAL A 88 18.82 66.61 -57.63
CA VAL A 88 19.17 68.04 -57.79
C VAL A 88 20.58 68.08 -58.45
N PRO A 89 20.75 68.88 -59.53
CA PRO A 89 21.69 70.02 -59.51
C PRO A 89 20.98 71.29 -60.06
N GLN A 90 21.02 72.45 -59.39
CA GLN A 90 22.05 73.50 -59.42
C GLN A 90 22.39 74.01 -60.84
N GLU A 91 21.84 75.17 -61.20
CA GLU A 91 22.42 76.09 -62.17
C GLU A 91 22.50 77.50 -61.57
N SER A 92 23.66 78.09 -61.79
CA SER A 92 24.14 79.42 -61.40
C SER A 92 23.92 80.43 -62.52
N ILE A 93 23.53 81.67 -62.22
CA ILE A 93 23.89 82.83 -63.05
C ILE A 93 24.40 83.96 -62.15
N VAL A 94 25.52 84.51 -62.60
CA VAL A 94 26.51 85.36 -61.93
C VAL A 94 26.20 86.84 -62.15
N SER A 95 26.60 87.63 -61.15
CA SER A 95 26.63 89.10 -61.08
C SER A 95 27.92 89.67 -61.68
N THR A 96 27.83 90.79 -62.42
CA THR A 96 28.90 91.80 -62.67
C THR A 96 28.24 93.09 -63.21
N LYS A 97 28.22 94.22 -62.48
CA LYS A 97 29.22 95.32 -62.34
C LYS A 97 29.18 96.41 -63.44
N GLU A 98 28.79 97.61 -62.97
CA GLU A 98 29.24 99.01 -63.22
C GLU A 98 30.04 99.44 -64.47
N ALA A 99 29.67 100.64 -64.98
CA ALA A 99 30.50 101.82 -65.38
C ALA A 99 29.82 102.57 -66.57
N VAL A 100 29.27 103.79 -66.43
CA VAL A 100 29.91 105.13 -66.43
C VAL A 100 30.23 105.68 -67.85
N VAL A 101 29.47 106.72 -68.22
CA VAL A 101 29.87 107.99 -68.90
C VAL A 101 30.00 108.10 -70.44
N ASN A 102 29.17 109.01 -71.01
CA ASN A 102 29.48 110.18 -71.86
C ASN A 102 28.28 110.47 -72.80
N ASP A 103 27.57 111.58 -72.63
CA ASP A 103 27.86 112.94 -73.16
C ASP A 103 27.83 113.03 -74.70
N PHE A 104 26.84 113.78 -75.22
CA PHE A 104 26.93 114.82 -76.27
C PHE A 104 25.52 115.47 -76.38
N ARG A 105 25.28 116.68 -75.83
CA ARG A 105 25.46 118.03 -76.41
C ARG A 105 24.59 118.34 -77.63
N ILE A 106 23.79 119.40 -77.52
CA ILE A 106 23.54 120.55 -78.44
C ILE A 106 22.54 121.44 -77.66
N GLU A 107 22.95 122.56 -77.03
CA GLU A 107 23.05 123.93 -77.60
C GLU A 107 21.71 124.35 -78.25
N GLU A 108 21.00 125.39 -77.82
CA GLU A 108 21.41 126.79 -77.89
C GLU A 108 20.46 127.71 -77.10
N ASP A 109 21.03 128.84 -76.66
CA ASP A 109 20.37 130.06 -76.21
C ASP A 109 19.30 130.56 -77.19
N GLU A 110 18.24 131.21 -76.68
CA GLU A 110 17.78 132.44 -77.34
C GLU A 110 16.98 133.34 -76.38
N ARG A 111 17.60 134.49 -76.11
CA ARG A 111 17.03 135.64 -75.41
C ARG A 111 16.10 136.38 -76.39
N TYR A 112 15.03 136.97 -75.85
CA TYR A 112 14.15 137.95 -76.48
C TYR A 112 13.20 137.46 -77.57
N HIS A 113 12.17 136.69 -77.19
CA HIS A 113 10.92 136.66 -77.98
C HIS A 113 9.72 137.05 -77.11
N ARG A 114 8.89 137.92 -77.70
CA ARG A 114 7.74 138.65 -77.15
C ARG A 114 6.86 137.74 -76.28
N PRO A 115 6.12 138.28 -75.27
CA PRO A 115 5.14 137.48 -74.55
C PRO A 115 4.26 136.72 -75.56
N PRO A 116 4.14 135.39 -75.41
CA PRO A 116 3.46 134.57 -76.40
C PRO A 116 2.01 135.03 -76.49
N ARG A 117 1.58 135.42 -77.70
CA ARG A 117 0.15 135.59 -77.97
C ARG A 117 -0.55 134.28 -77.58
N PRO A 118 -1.67 134.31 -76.84
CA PRO A 118 -2.37 133.10 -76.47
C PRO A 118 -2.78 132.37 -77.76
N ARG A 119 -2.07 131.29 -78.08
CA ARG A 119 -2.48 130.36 -79.14
C ARG A 119 -3.70 129.60 -78.59
N PRO A 120 -4.75 129.39 -79.39
CA PRO A 120 -5.85 128.56 -78.97
C PRO A 120 -5.32 127.18 -78.55
N VAL A 121 -5.83 126.68 -77.43
CA VAL A 121 -5.36 125.45 -76.79
C VAL A 121 -5.46 124.30 -77.80
N ASN A 122 -4.32 123.69 -78.15
CA ASN A 122 -4.27 122.57 -79.07
C ASN A 122 -4.96 121.34 -78.44
N PRO A 123 -6.09 120.85 -79.00
CA PRO A 123 -6.81 119.71 -78.43
C PRO A 123 -5.96 118.44 -78.39
N TRP A 124 -4.99 118.29 -79.30
CA TRP A 124 -4.08 117.14 -79.33
C TRP A 124 -3.09 117.13 -78.17
N ALA A 125 -2.67 118.30 -77.68
CA ALA A 125 -1.81 118.38 -76.49
C ALA A 125 -2.57 117.90 -75.24
N LYS A 126 -3.86 118.22 -75.13
CA LYS A 126 -4.73 117.69 -74.07
C LYS A 126 -4.90 116.17 -74.14
N MET A 127 -5.03 115.60 -75.36
CA MET A 127 -5.11 114.16 -75.54
C MET A 127 -3.80 113.46 -75.14
N TYR A 128 -2.65 114.00 -75.55
CA TYR A 128 -1.35 113.46 -75.14
C TYR A 128 -1.12 113.57 -73.63
N GLU A 129 -1.53 114.67 -73.00
CA GLU A 129 -1.51 114.80 -71.53
C GLU A 129 -2.41 113.77 -70.83
N LEU A 130 -3.54 113.38 -71.44
CA LEU A 130 -4.40 112.32 -70.94
C LEU A 130 -3.74 110.94 -71.12
N GLU A 131 -3.19 110.63 -72.29
CA GLU A 131 -2.45 109.38 -72.55
C GLU A 131 -1.25 109.22 -71.60
N VAL A 132 -0.47 110.28 -71.37
CA VAL A 132 0.65 110.26 -70.42
C VAL A 132 0.15 110.05 -68.98
N LYS A 133 -1.02 110.58 -68.62
CA LYS A 133 -1.65 110.29 -67.32
C LYS A 133 -2.10 108.84 -67.23
N GLU A 134 -2.75 108.31 -68.26
CA GLU A 134 -3.19 106.91 -68.33
C GLU A 134 -2.02 105.94 -68.27
N VAL A 135 -0.91 106.20 -68.97
CA VAL A 135 0.31 105.37 -68.91
C VAL A 135 0.93 105.44 -67.51
N LYS A 136 0.99 106.62 -66.87
CA LYS A 136 1.48 106.75 -65.49
C LYS A 136 0.58 106.03 -64.48
N GLU A 137 -0.74 106.11 -64.66
CA GLU A 137 -1.70 105.37 -63.85
C GLU A 137 -1.59 103.86 -64.06
N GLU A 138 -1.36 103.40 -65.30
CA GLU A 138 -1.15 102.00 -65.62
C GLU A 138 0.16 101.48 -65.02
N GLU A 139 1.25 102.25 -65.09
CA GLU A 139 2.52 101.91 -64.43
C GLU A 139 2.36 101.82 -62.90
N GLN A 140 1.61 102.74 -62.29
CA GLN A 140 1.31 102.69 -60.86
C GLN A 140 0.47 101.45 -60.51
N LYS A 141 -0.56 101.13 -61.30
CA LYS A 141 -1.36 99.91 -61.13
C LYS A 141 -0.51 98.65 -61.30
N ARG A 142 0.41 98.60 -62.26
CA ARG A 142 1.35 97.47 -62.44
C ARG A 142 2.28 97.31 -61.24
N ARG A 143 2.80 98.41 -60.69
CA ARG A 143 3.62 98.38 -59.46
C ARG A 143 2.81 97.91 -58.24
N GLN A 144 1.59 98.40 -58.07
CA GLN A 144 0.68 97.96 -57.01
C GLN A 144 0.36 96.47 -57.12
N ASN A 145 -0.05 96.01 -58.31
CA ASN A 145 -0.32 94.60 -58.58
C ASN A 145 0.91 93.71 -58.34
N HIS A 146 2.11 94.20 -58.65
CA HIS A 146 3.35 93.47 -58.37
C HIS A 146 3.63 93.36 -56.87
N LEU A 147 3.44 94.45 -56.11
CA LEU A 147 3.57 94.45 -54.65
C LEU A 147 2.53 93.55 -53.98
N GLU A 148 1.29 93.54 -54.45
CA GLU A 148 0.24 92.66 -53.97
C GLU A 148 0.57 91.18 -54.23
N LYS A 149 1.04 90.85 -55.44
CA LYS A 149 1.51 89.49 -55.75
C LYS A 149 2.67 89.07 -54.86
N MET A 150 3.65 89.96 -54.64
CA MET A 150 4.74 89.73 -53.70
C MET A 150 4.23 89.47 -52.27
N GLN A 151 3.27 90.26 -51.79
CA GLN A 151 2.66 90.05 -50.48
C GLN A 151 1.91 88.72 -50.40
N GLN A 152 1.15 88.35 -51.42
CA GLN A 152 0.46 87.04 -51.51
C GLN A 152 1.45 85.87 -51.50
N THR A 153 2.56 85.97 -52.24
CA THR A 153 3.62 84.94 -52.21
C THR A 153 4.28 84.84 -50.83
N LYS A 154 4.50 85.96 -50.14
CA LYS A 154 5.03 85.97 -48.77
C LYS A 154 4.05 85.33 -47.78
N GLN A 155 2.75 85.64 -47.88
CA GLN A 155 1.72 85.06 -47.03
C GLN A 155 1.58 83.55 -47.24
N THR A 156 1.59 83.08 -48.48
CA THR A 156 1.53 81.64 -48.80
C THR A 156 2.76 80.89 -48.29
N LEU A 157 3.96 81.46 -48.42
CA LEU A 157 5.18 80.87 -47.84
C LEU A 157 5.17 80.84 -46.31
N ASN A 158 4.70 81.91 -45.66
CA ASN A 158 4.54 81.95 -44.21
C ASN A 158 3.55 80.87 -43.74
N HIS A 159 2.42 80.73 -44.43
CA HIS A 159 1.43 79.70 -44.12
C HIS A 159 2.02 78.29 -44.24
N GLN A 160 2.76 78.00 -45.32
CA GLN A 160 3.45 76.72 -45.47
C GLN A 160 4.51 76.48 -44.37
N HIS A 161 5.18 77.53 -43.92
CA HIS A 161 6.15 77.41 -42.84
C HIS A 161 5.48 77.09 -41.49
N GLU A 162 4.37 77.77 -41.19
CA GLU A 162 3.55 77.52 -40.00
C GLU A 162 2.99 76.11 -39.98
N GLU A 163 2.48 75.61 -41.12
CA GLU A 163 2.02 74.22 -41.22
C GLU A 163 3.14 73.20 -40.98
N LYS A 164 4.35 73.46 -41.49
CA LYS A 164 5.52 72.61 -41.21
C LYS A 164 5.87 72.62 -39.73
N LEU A 165 5.79 73.76 -39.05
CA LEU A 165 6.03 73.86 -37.61
C LEU A 165 4.95 73.14 -36.80
N LYS A 166 3.68 73.26 -37.19
CA LYS A 166 2.56 72.52 -36.57
C LYS A 166 2.77 71.00 -36.68
N LYS A 167 3.09 70.50 -37.87
CA LYS A 167 3.39 69.06 -38.08
C LYS A 167 4.58 68.58 -37.24
N LYS A 168 5.64 69.39 -37.12
CA LYS A 168 6.78 69.08 -36.24
C LYS A 168 6.35 69.02 -34.77
N ALA A 169 5.53 69.95 -34.31
CA ALA A 169 5.02 69.96 -32.94
C ALA A 169 4.10 68.76 -32.64
N GLU A 170 3.24 68.38 -33.59
CA GLU A 170 2.38 67.19 -33.49
C GLU A 170 3.21 65.90 -33.44
N ASN A 171 4.22 65.76 -34.31
CA ASN A 171 5.12 64.61 -34.29
C ASN A 171 5.87 64.50 -32.96
N HIS A 172 6.39 65.63 -32.45
CA HIS A 172 7.07 65.65 -31.15
C HIS A 172 6.14 65.27 -29.98
N LYS A 173 4.86 65.67 -30.03
CA LYS A 173 3.86 65.24 -29.04
C LYS A 173 3.61 63.72 -29.11
N LEU A 174 3.47 63.17 -30.31
CA LEU A 174 3.32 61.72 -30.53
C LEU A 174 4.54 60.94 -30.01
N GLU A 175 5.76 61.44 -30.25
CA GLU A 175 6.99 60.83 -29.73
C GLU A 175 7.02 60.81 -28.20
N LEU A 176 6.62 61.92 -27.56
CA LEU A 176 6.52 61.99 -26.10
C LEU A 176 5.46 61.04 -25.53
N GLU A 177 4.31 60.91 -26.19
CA GLU A 177 3.26 59.97 -25.79
C GLU A 177 3.72 58.51 -25.93
N GLN A 178 4.39 58.18 -27.04
CA GLN A 178 4.98 56.85 -27.25
C GLN A 178 6.05 56.55 -26.19
N TYR A 179 6.91 57.52 -25.87
CA TYR A 179 7.90 57.37 -24.81
C TYR A 179 7.26 57.14 -23.43
N ARG A 180 6.22 57.91 -23.09
CA ARG A 180 5.46 57.72 -21.84
C ARG A 180 4.80 56.33 -21.80
N PHE A 181 4.22 55.89 -22.90
CA PHE A 181 3.62 54.56 -23.01
C PHE A 181 4.65 53.44 -22.82
N GLN A 182 5.83 53.57 -23.43
CA GLN A 182 6.94 52.62 -23.23
C GLN A 182 7.39 52.55 -21.76
N GLN A 183 7.49 53.70 -21.08
CA GLN A 183 7.84 53.74 -19.66
C GLN A 183 6.78 53.07 -18.78
N GLN A 184 5.48 53.27 -19.08
CA GLN A 184 4.40 52.58 -18.39
C GLN A 184 4.45 51.06 -18.58
N GLN A 185 4.72 50.59 -19.80
CA GLN A 185 4.87 49.15 -20.05
C GLN A 185 6.07 48.54 -19.31
N LEU A 186 7.21 49.24 -19.28
CA LEU A 186 8.38 48.79 -18.52
C LEU A 186 8.09 48.73 -17.01
N ALA A 187 7.33 49.69 -16.47
CA ALA A 187 6.91 49.67 -15.07
C ALA A 187 5.96 48.50 -14.78
N GLN A 188 4.97 48.25 -15.63
CA GLN A 188 4.06 47.11 -15.52
C GLN A 188 4.82 45.78 -15.58
N TYR A 189 5.75 45.64 -16.52
CA TYR A 189 6.57 44.43 -16.63
C TYR A 189 7.42 44.15 -15.38
N LYS A 190 7.98 45.19 -14.74
CA LYS A 190 8.69 45.05 -13.46
C LYS A 190 7.76 44.55 -12.35
N ILE A 191 6.56 45.12 -12.25
CA ILE A 191 5.54 44.69 -11.28
C ILE A 191 5.13 43.23 -11.52
N ASP A 192 4.94 42.83 -12.78
CA ASP A 192 4.59 41.44 -13.13
C ASP A 192 5.70 40.46 -12.78
N LEU A 193 6.97 40.85 -12.97
CA LEU A 193 8.12 40.05 -12.55
C LEU A 193 8.17 39.87 -11.03
N GLU A 194 7.96 40.94 -10.26
CA GLU A 194 7.90 40.89 -8.79
C GLU A 194 6.75 40.01 -8.32
N ASN A 195 5.56 40.18 -8.90
CA ASN A 195 4.40 39.34 -8.61
C ASN A 195 4.65 37.86 -8.93
N ALA A 196 5.32 37.56 -10.06
CA ALA A 196 5.68 36.21 -10.42
C ALA A 196 6.70 35.59 -9.45
N GLN A 197 7.64 36.37 -8.93
CA GLN A 197 8.58 35.94 -7.90
C GLN A 197 7.86 35.66 -6.58
N LEU A 198 7.01 36.59 -6.10
CA LEU A 198 6.21 36.41 -4.90
C LEU A 198 5.28 35.19 -4.99
N ALA A 199 4.68 34.93 -6.17
CA ALA A 199 3.86 33.76 -6.40
C ALA A 199 4.68 32.45 -6.32
N LYS A 200 5.92 32.45 -6.84
CA LYS A 200 6.84 31.31 -6.72
C LYS A 200 7.23 31.07 -5.25
N GLU A 201 7.56 32.11 -4.51
CA GLU A 201 7.89 32.01 -3.09
C GLU A 201 6.71 31.51 -2.25
N LYS A 202 5.49 32.02 -2.49
CA LYS A 202 4.28 31.53 -1.82
C LYS A 202 4.06 30.05 -2.09
N LYS A 203 4.16 29.62 -3.36
CA LYS A 203 4.05 28.20 -3.72
C LYS A 203 5.13 27.33 -3.06
N GLN A 204 6.36 27.84 -2.95
CA GLN A 204 7.43 27.13 -2.24
C GLN A 204 7.15 27.02 -0.74
N LYS A 205 6.66 28.08 -0.10
CA LYS A 205 6.27 28.08 1.31
C LYS A 205 5.12 27.11 1.58
N GLU A 206 4.10 27.09 0.72
CA GLU A 206 2.99 26.14 0.80
C GLU A 206 3.47 24.69 0.63
N ALA A 207 4.31 24.42 -0.39
CA ALA A 207 4.87 23.09 -0.59
C ALA A 207 5.74 22.62 0.59
N ASN A 208 6.54 23.52 1.18
CA ASN A 208 7.34 23.22 2.36
C ASN A 208 6.46 22.95 3.59
N ALA A 209 5.37 23.70 3.77
CA ALA A 209 4.43 23.48 4.85
C ALA A 209 3.68 22.14 4.70
N ASP A 210 3.27 21.79 3.48
CA ASP A 210 2.63 20.50 3.19
C ASP A 210 3.60 19.34 3.39
N PHE A 211 4.87 19.51 3.00
CA PHE A 211 5.92 18.52 3.26
C PHE A 211 6.16 18.33 4.77
N ALA A 212 6.21 19.41 5.54
CA ALA A 212 6.33 19.35 7.00
C ALA A 212 5.14 18.62 7.64
N ARG A 213 3.91 18.92 7.22
CA ARG A 213 2.70 18.22 7.67
C ARG A 213 2.75 16.73 7.34
N MET A 214 3.22 16.36 6.15
CA MET A 214 3.37 14.95 5.76
C MET A 214 4.38 14.22 6.65
N ILE A 215 5.50 14.86 7.00
CA ILE A 215 6.51 14.30 7.92
C ILE A 215 5.90 14.10 9.32
N GLU A 216 5.19 15.09 9.84
CA GLU A 216 4.54 15.01 11.15
C GLU A 216 3.47 13.92 11.18
N GLU A 217 2.62 13.84 10.15
CA GLU A 217 1.64 12.75 10.02
C GLU A 217 2.32 11.37 9.99
N ALA A 218 3.44 11.24 9.28
CA ALA A 218 4.21 10.00 9.23
C ALA A 218 4.78 9.63 10.61
N ARG A 219 5.30 10.61 11.36
CA ARG A 219 5.76 10.42 12.75
C ARG A 219 4.62 9.98 13.66
N VAL A 220 3.49 10.68 13.63
CA VAL A 220 2.30 10.34 14.44
C VAL A 220 1.76 8.94 14.09
N ARG A 221 1.77 8.55 12.80
CA ARG A 221 1.38 7.18 12.39
C ARG A 221 2.34 6.14 12.96
N LYS A 222 3.64 6.39 12.89
CA LYS A 222 4.67 5.49 13.47
C LYS A 222 4.50 5.37 14.99
N ASP A 223 4.29 6.48 15.69
CA ASP A 223 4.09 6.48 17.14
C ASP A 223 2.81 5.75 17.55
N LYS A 224 1.72 5.93 16.80
CA LYS A 224 0.48 5.16 17.01
C LYS A 224 0.68 3.66 16.79
N GLN A 225 1.44 3.27 15.76
CA GLN A 225 1.77 1.86 15.52
C GLN A 225 2.61 1.29 16.66
N HIS A 226 3.65 2.02 17.10
CA HIS A 226 4.48 1.62 18.24
C HIS A 226 3.64 1.50 19.53
N GLN A 227 2.78 2.48 19.83
CA GLN A 227 1.88 2.41 20.99
C GLN A 227 0.90 1.24 20.90
N ALA A 228 0.40 0.92 19.71
CA ALA A 228 -0.45 -0.25 19.51
C ALA A 228 0.32 -1.56 19.76
N GLN A 229 1.56 -1.67 19.28
CA GLN A 229 2.45 -2.81 19.52
C GLN A 229 2.75 -2.97 21.02
N VAL A 230 3.14 -1.91 21.71
CA VAL A 230 3.38 -1.95 23.17
C VAL A 230 2.12 -2.37 23.92
N ARG A 231 0.94 -1.89 23.52
CA ARG A 231 -0.33 -2.30 24.14
C ARG A 231 -0.65 -3.78 23.90
N THR A 232 -0.32 -4.34 22.73
CA THR A 232 -0.51 -5.77 22.47
C THR A 232 0.48 -6.60 23.27
N GLU A 233 1.75 -6.20 23.32
CA GLU A 233 2.79 -6.85 24.11
C GLU A 233 2.44 -6.87 25.60
N LEU A 234 1.96 -5.73 26.15
CA LEU A 234 1.50 -5.66 27.55
C LEU A 234 0.36 -6.64 27.84
N LYS A 235 -0.62 -6.74 26.94
CA LYS A 235 -1.73 -7.71 27.08
C LYS A 235 -1.25 -9.15 27.01
N GLU A 236 -0.25 -9.44 26.19
CA GLU A 236 0.35 -10.78 26.09
C GLU A 236 1.12 -11.13 27.37
N VAL A 237 1.87 -10.18 27.92
CA VAL A 237 2.56 -10.33 29.21
C VAL A 237 1.55 -10.55 30.34
N GLU A 238 0.45 -9.80 30.39
CA GLU A 238 -0.62 -10.00 31.37
C GLU A 238 -1.26 -11.38 31.25
N LYS A 239 -1.56 -11.84 30.04
CA LYS A 239 -2.07 -13.21 29.81
C LYS A 239 -1.08 -14.28 30.26
N ALA A 240 0.20 -14.10 29.98
CA ALA A 240 1.25 -15.03 30.41
C ALA A 240 1.37 -15.08 31.94
N LYS A 241 1.31 -13.92 32.62
CA LYS A 241 1.30 -13.85 34.09
C LYS A 241 0.10 -14.60 34.67
N LEU A 242 -1.11 -14.36 34.14
CA LEU A 242 -2.31 -15.07 34.58
C LEU A 242 -2.20 -16.58 34.36
N ALA A 243 -1.62 -17.02 33.24
CA ALA A 243 -1.39 -18.44 32.98
C ALA A 243 -0.44 -19.07 34.00
N LEU A 244 0.67 -18.39 34.33
CA LEU A 244 1.62 -18.84 35.35
C LEU A 244 1.01 -18.87 36.76
N GLU A 245 0.18 -17.89 37.11
CA GLU A 245 -0.55 -17.88 38.38
C GLU A 245 -1.54 -19.04 38.48
N MET A 246 -2.27 -19.34 37.40
CA MET A 246 -3.18 -20.47 37.33
C MET A 246 -2.45 -21.82 37.44
N GLU A 247 -1.30 -21.96 36.78
CA GLU A 247 -0.46 -23.14 36.89
C GLU A 247 0.07 -23.31 38.33
N ARG A 248 0.54 -22.23 38.95
CA ARG A 248 0.98 -22.23 40.35
C ARG A 248 -0.14 -22.69 41.28
N GLN A 249 -1.35 -22.15 41.14
CA GLN A 249 -2.51 -22.58 41.94
C GLN A 249 -2.85 -24.06 41.71
N ARG A 250 -2.75 -24.54 40.47
CA ARG A 250 -2.98 -25.95 40.14
C ARG A 250 -1.96 -26.85 40.84
N LEU A 251 -0.67 -26.52 40.75
CA LEU A 251 0.40 -27.26 41.42
C LEU A 251 0.24 -27.26 42.95
N ASP A 252 -0.17 -26.14 43.53
CA ASP A 252 -0.42 -26.06 44.97
C ASP A 252 -1.61 -26.93 45.39
N ARG A 253 -2.69 -26.98 44.59
CA ARG A 253 -3.81 -27.91 44.82
C ARG A 253 -3.39 -29.37 44.67
N GLU A 254 -2.58 -29.71 43.66
CA GLU A 254 -2.03 -31.05 43.48
C GLU A 254 -1.15 -31.47 44.68
N LYS A 255 -0.32 -30.56 45.19
CA LYS A 255 0.48 -30.79 46.41
C LYS A 255 -0.41 -31.04 47.63
N GLN A 256 -1.45 -30.24 47.83
CA GLN A 256 -2.40 -30.42 48.92
C GLN A 256 -3.15 -31.75 48.82
N PHE A 257 -3.55 -32.15 47.60
CA PHE A 257 -4.19 -33.44 47.38
C PHE A 257 -3.26 -34.61 47.71
N LYS A 258 -2.02 -34.58 47.21
CA LYS A 258 -1.00 -35.58 47.52
C LYS A 258 -0.69 -35.65 49.02
N ALA A 259 -0.64 -34.51 49.71
CA ALA A 259 -0.44 -34.47 51.16
C ALA A 259 -1.58 -35.19 51.91
N LYS A 260 -2.84 -34.93 51.54
CA LYS A 260 -4.01 -35.62 52.11
C LYS A 260 -4.01 -37.12 51.82
N GLU A 261 -3.58 -37.52 50.61
CA GLU A 261 -3.45 -38.93 50.24
C GLU A 261 -2.38 -39.64 51.08
N VAL A 262 -1.22 -39.01 51.29
CA VAL A 262 -0.18 -39.53 52.17
C VAL A 262 -0.68 -39.66 53.61
N GLU A 263 -1.42 -38.68 54.12
CA GLU A 263 -2.05 -38.77 55.46
C GLU A 263 -3.04 -39.93 55.55
N ARG A 264 -3.88 -40.11 54.53
CA ARG A 264 -4.81 -41.24 54.45
C ARG A 264 -4.09 -42.58 54.48
N VAL A 265 -3.05 -42.76 53.66
CA VAL A 265 -2.24 -44.00 53.63
C VAL A 265 -1.55 -44.23 54.97
N LYS A 266 -1.07 -43.17 55.66
CA LYS A 266 -0.50 -43.30 57.00
C LYS A 266 -1.54 -43.80 58.01
N LEU A 267 -2.77 -43.30 57.96
CA LEU A 267 -3.86 -43.76 58.84
C LEU A 267 -4.24 -45.22 58.54
N GLU A 268 -4.38 -45.59 57.26
CA GLU A 268 -4.68 -46.96 56.85
C GLU A 268 -3.56 -47.93 57.28
N ASN A 269 -2.29 -47.55 57.12
CA ASN A 269 -1.15 -48.35 57.58
C ASN A 269 -1.12 -48.52 59.10
N LYS A 270 -1.44 -47.46 59.87
CA LYS A 270 -1.57 -47.56 61.34
C LYS A 270 -2.69 -48.54 61.73
N ALA A 271 -3.85 -48.43 61.10
CA ALA A 271 -4.97 -49.34 61.34
C ALA A 271 -4.59 -50.79 61.02
N LEU A 272 -3.89 -51.04 59.90
CA LEU A 272 -3.40 -52.37 59.56
C LEU A 272 -2.41 -52.92 60.59
N GLN A 273 -1.52 -52.08 61.13
CA GLN A 273 -0.61 -52.48 62.20
C GLN A 273 -1.35 -52.82 63.50
N GLU A 274 -2.36 -52.03 63.87
CA GLU A 274 -3.20 -52.31 65.04
C GLU A 274 -3.98 -53.62 64.88
N MET A 275 -4.56 -53.86 63.70
CA MET A 275 -5.24 -55.12 63.39
C MET A 275 -4.27 -56.31 63.48
N LYS A 276 -3.02 -56.18 63.00
CA LYS A 276 -1.99 -57.22 63.16
C LYS A 276 -1.63 -57.47 64.62
N ARG A 277 -1.50 -56.42 65.43
CA ARG A 277 -1.24 -56.55 66.87
C ARG A 277 -2.39 -57.25 67.58
N GLN A 278 -3.63 -56.90 67.26
CA GLN A 278 -4.82 -57.56 67.81
C GLN A 278 -4.91 -59.03 67.38
N ALA A 279 -4.59 -59.35 66.13
CA ALA A 279 -4.55 -60.74 65.66
C ALA A 279 -3.51 -61.57 66.42
N LEU A 280 -2.31 -61.03 66.62
CA LEU A 280 -1.25 -61.68 67.39
C LEU A 280 -1.63 -61.88 68.86
N LEU A 281 -2.32 -60.91 69.47
CA LEU A 281 -2.86 -61.06 70.83
C LEU A 281 -3.90 -62.18 70.91
N LYS A 282 -4.80 -62.28 69.93
CA LYS A 282 -5.79 -63.37 69.87
C LYS A 282 -5.12 -64.73 69.69
N GLU A 283 -4.13 -64.83 68.82
CA GLU A 283 -3.34 -66.06 68.62
C GLU A 283 -2.66 -66.49 69.94
N GLN A 284 -2.04 -65.55 70.67
CA GLN A 284 -1.47 -65.82 71.99
C GLN A 284 -2.53 -66.25 73.03
N GLU A 285 -3.73 -65.69 72.98
CA GLU A 285 -4.84 -66.10 73.86
C GLU A 285 -5.31 -67.51 73.52
N ASP A 286 -5.42 -67.85 72.24
CA ASP A 286 -5.81 -69.19 71.78
C ASP A 286 -4.72 -70.23 72.09
N ASP A 287 -3.43 -69.89 71.95
CA ASP A 287 -2.31 -70.73 72.41
C ASP A 287 -2.35 -70.95 73.93
N ARG A 288 -2.67 -69.92 74.70
CA ARG A 288 -2.86 -70.04 76.16
C ARG A 288 -4.07 -70.91 76.50
N ARG A 289 -5.14 -70.85 75.70
CA ARG A 289 -6.33 -71.69 75.90
C ARG A 289 -6.02 -73.14 75.57
N THR A 290 -5.42 -73.41 74.42
CA THR A 290 -5.04 -74.77 74.00
C THR A 290 -4.00 -75.39 74.95
N THR A 291 -3.04 -74.62 75.46
CA THR A 291 -2.10 -75.12 76.49
C THR A 291 -2.80 -75.42 77.81
N LYS A 292 -3.76 -74.61 78.26
CA LYS A 292 -4.60 -74.92 79.43
C LYS A 292 -5.45 -76.17 79.21
N GLU A 293 -6.13 -76.28 78.07
CA GLU A 293 -6.90 -77.48 77.72
C GLU A 293 -6.02 -78.72 77.67
N TYR A 294 -4.79 -78.60 77.16
CA TYR A 294 -3.82 -79.69 77.15
C TYR A 294 -3.38 -80.07 78.57
N GLN A 295 -3.08 -79.09 79.43
CA GLN A 295 -2.76 -79.32 80.84
C GLN A 295 -3.92 -79.95 81.60
N GLU A 296 -5.15 -79.51 81.35
CA GLU A 296 -6.36 -80.11 81.93
C GLU A 296 -6.55 -81.54 81.44
N ARG A 297 -6.34 -81.82 80.14
CA ARG A 297 -6.37 -83.18 79.61
C ARG A 297 -5.29 -84.06 80.21
N LEU A 298 -4.07 -83.53 80.40
CA LEU A 298 -2.98 -84.24 81.05
C LEU A 298 -3.33 -84.54 82.52
N ALA A 299 -3.83 -83.56 83.26
CA ALA A 299 -4.29 -83.73 84.63
C ALA A 299 -5.46 -84.74 84.71
N GLN A 300 -6.37 -84.74 83.73
CA GLN A 300 -7.42 -85.75 83.62
C GLN A 300 -6.85 -87.14 83.31
N GLN A 301 -5.82 -87.24 82.45
CA GLN A 301 -5.13 -88.50 82.19
C GLN A 301 -4.38 -89.00 83.41
N GLU A 302 -3.75 -88.12 84.18
CA GLU A 302 -3.10 -88.45 85.45
C GLU A 302 -4.14 -88.89 86.49
N ARG A 303 -5.26 -88.17 86.62
CA ARG A 303 -6.40 -88.61 87.46
C ARG A 303 -6.92 -89.97 87.02
N LYS A 304 -7.17 -90.18 85.73
CA LYS A 304 -7.57 -91.48 85.18
C LYS A 304 -6.51 -92.54 85.39
N ARG A 305 -5.22 -92.20 85.36
CA ARG A 305 -4.11 -93.13 85.65
C ARG A 305 -4.08 -93.47 87.14
N LEU A 306 -4.31 -92.51 88.02
CA LEU A 306 -4.42 -92.73 89.46
C LEU A 306 -5.66 -93.55 89.80
N GLU A 307 -6.82 -93.22 89.24
CA GLU A 307 -8.06 -94.00 89.32
C GLU A 307 -7.87 -95.38 88.71
N ALA A 308 -7.18 -95.52 87.58
CA ALA A 308 -6.87 -96.81 86.99
C ALA A 308 -5.89 -97.59 87.86
N LEU A 309 -4.93 -96.93 88.51
CA LEU A 309 -4.02 -97.55 89.47
C LEU A 309 -4.78 -98.02 90.71
N GLU A 310 -5.66 -97.19 91.26
CA GLU A 310 -6.58 -97.53 92.34
C GLU A 310 -7.51 -98.67 91.93
N GLN A 311 -8.08 -98.62 90.72
CA GLN A 311 -8.83 -99.73 90.15
C GLN A 311 -7.95 -100.94 89.90
N THR A 312 -6.66 -100.82 89.59
CA THR A 312 -5.75 -101.98 89.50
C THR A 312 -5.39 -102.51 90.87
N TYR A 313 -5.29 -101.70 91.90
CA TYR A 313 -5.18 -102.15 93.28
C TYR A 313 -6.48 -102.86 93.68
N ALA A 314 -7.64 -102.26 93.44
CA ALA A 314 -8.95 -102.87 93.65
C ALA A 314 -9.19 -104.07 92.72
N ARG A 315 -8.56 -104.13 91.54
CA ARG A 315 -8.56 -105.30 90.65
C ARG A 315 -7.52 -106.30 91.06
N GLN A 316 -6.43 -105.97 91.73
CA GLN A 316 -5.50 -106.92 92.32
C GLN A 316 -6.14 -107.50 93.57
N GLU A 317 -6.86 -106.72 94.37
CA GLU A 317 -7.80 -107.21 95.38
C GLU A 317 -8.86 -108.10 94.71
N LYS A 318 -9.50 -107.61 93.64
CA LYS A 318 -10.52 -108.39 92.94
C LYS A 318 -9.95 -109.53 92.10
N ARG A 319 -8.67 -109.60 91.73
CA ARG A 319 -7.95 -110.65 90.95
C ARG A 319 -7.14 -111.54 91.88
N VAL A 320 -6.93 -111.17 93.12
CA VAL A 320 -6.88 -112.10 94.24
C VAL A 320 -8.27 -112.75 94.36
N ASN A 321 -9.36 -111.98 94.21
CA ASN A 321 -10.74 -112.53 94.18
C ASN A 321 -11.20 -113.12 92.81
N LEU A 322 -10.45 -112.93 91.71
CA LEU A 322 -10.81 -113.27 90.31
C LEU A 322 -9.63 -113.88 89.54
N ALA A 323 -8.52 -114.20 90.21
CA ALA A 323 -7.76 -115.42 89.89
C ALA A 323 -8.66 -116.66 90.01
N LEU A 324 -9.90 -116.46 90.49
CA LEU A 324 -11.02 -117.36 90.30
C LEU A 324 -11.65 -117.36 88.90
N LEU A 325 -11.53 -116.39 87.98
CA LEU A 325 -12.14 -116.52 86.64
C LEU A 325 -11.72 -115.43 85.62
N ASN A 326 -11.41 -115.84 84.38
CA ASN A 326 -10.58 -115.11 83.41
C ASN A 326 -11.23 -114.99 82.00
N VAL A 327 -10.69 -114.05 81.19
CA VAL A 327 -10.62 -113.91 79.69
C VAL A 327 -11.51 -112.83 78.96
N VAL A 328 -10.89 -112.14 77.97
CA VAL A 328 -11.30 -110.95 77.16
C VAL A 328 -11.46 -111.28 75.65
N SER A 329 -12.29 -110.51 74.91
CA SER A 329 -12.74 -110.73 73.52
C SER A 329 -12.54 -109.55 72.51
N GLU A 330 -12.78 -109.85 71.22
CA GLU A 330 -13.38 -109.09 70.09
C GLU A 330 -12.92 -107.68 69.65
N ALA A 331 -12.20 -106.89 70.45
CA ALA A 331 -11.87 -105.48 70.12
C ALA A 331 -10.91 -105.28 68.92
N GLU A 332 -10.11 -106.29 68.59
CA GLU A 332 -9.08 -106.18 67.56
C GLU A 332 -9.64 -106.25 66.13
N LYS A 333 -10.85 -106.79 65.95
CA LYS A 333 -11.48 -106.89 64.63
C LYS A 333 -11.99 -105.53 64.10
N ALA A 334 -12.41 -104.60 64.96
CA ALA A 334 -13.02 -103.32 64.54
C ALA A 334 -12.02 -102.30 63.95
N LEU A 335 -10.74 -102.37 64.35
CA LEU A 335 -9.69 -101.43 63.91
C LEU A 335 -9.24 -101.63 62.46
N ILE A 336 -9.52 -102.80 61.89
CA ILE A 336 -9.08 -103.16 60.54
C ILE A 336 -10.01 -102.53 59.48
N ASP A 337 -11.30 -102.36 59.80
CA ASP A 337 -12.29 -101.84 58.85
C ASP A 337 -12.28 -100.30 58.75
N GLU A 338 -11.97 -99.57 59.82
CA GLU A 338 -11.88 -98.10 59.81
C GLU A 338 -10.78 -97.59 58.87
N LYS A 339 -9.68 -98.32 58.76
CA LYS A 339 -8.54 -97.97 57.88
C LYS A 339 -8.89 -98.11 56.40
N ARG A 340 -9.85 -98.97 56.05
CA ARG A 340 -10.32 -99.14 54.67
C ARG A 340 -11.23 -97.98 54.24
N ALA A 341 -12.10 -97.50 55.13
CA ALA A 341 -13.00 -96.37 54.83
C ALA A 341 -12.27 -95.05 54.53
N LYS A 342 -11.20 -94.72 55.28
CA LYS A 342 -10.44 -93.47 55.11
C LYS A 342 -9.72 -93.36 53.76
N LYS A 343 -9.27 -94.50 53.20
CA LYS A 343 -8.63 -94.50 51.87
C LYS A 343 -9.58 -94.13 50.75
N ILE A 344 -10.83 -94.57 50.85
CA ILE A 344 -11.85 -94.31 49.81
C ILE A 344 -12.27 -92.83 49.81
N GLN A 345 -12.36 -92.19 50.97
CA GLN A 345 -12.68 -90.75 51.06
C GLN A 345 -11.59 -89.88 50.43
N ALA A 346 -10.31 -90.18 50.68
CA ALA A 346 -9.20 -89.41 50.11
C ALA A 346 -9.14 -89.48 48.56
N GLU A 347 -9.53 -90.61 47.96
CA GLU A 347 -9.58 -90.75 46.50
C GLU A 347 -10.70 -89.93 45.83
N ILE A 348 -11.80 -89.68 46.55
CA ILE A 348 -12.92 -88.86 46.06
C ILE A 348 -12.54 -87.38 46.09
N GLU A 349 -11.97 -86.90 47.19
CA GLU A 349 -11.51 -85.51 47.35
C GLU A 349 -10.46 -85.14 46.29
N ALA A 350 -9.52 -86.04 45.99
CA ALA A 350 -8.51 -85.82 44.96
C ALA A 350 -9.10 -85.63 43.53
N LYS A 351 -10.22 -86.29 43.23
CA LYS A 351 -10.91 -86.16 41.93
C LYS A 351 -11.68 -84.84 41.83
N GLU A 352 -12.22 -84.33 42.94
CA GLU A 352 -12.92 -83.05 42.97
C GLU A 352 -11.94 -81.87 42.84
N ASP A 353 -10.79 -81.94 43.52
CA ASP A 353 -9.72 -80.95 43.40
C ASP A 353 -9.16 -80.86 41.98
N ALA A 354 -8.99 -82.00 41.30
CA ALA A 354 -8.53 -82.04 39.91
C ALA A 354 -9.52 -81.32 38.96
N ARG A 355 -10.83 -81.51 39.16
CA ARG A 355 -11.87 -80.82 38.37
C ARG A 355 -11.91 -79.32 38.66
N TYR A 356 -11.67 -78.91 39.90
CA TYR A 356 -11.61 -77.50 40.26
C TYR A 356 -10.40 -76.80 39.61
N ARG A 357 -9.22 -77.43 39.63
CA ARG A 357 -8.01 -76.89 38.97
C ARG A 357 -8.17 -76.76 37.46
N GLN A 358 -8.83 -77.70 36.80
CA GLN A 358 -9.11 -77.59 35.36
C GLN A 358 -10.00 -76.37 35.03
N LYS A 359 -11.01 -76.08 35.85
CA LYS A 359 -11.86 -74.89 35.67
C LYS A 359 -11.08 -73.59 35.88
N GLN A 360 -10.21 -73.54 36.89
CA GLN A 360 -9.30 -72.40 37.14
C GLN A 360 -8.38 -72.15 35.95
N ASN A 361 -7.72 -73.19 35.43
CA ASN A 361 -6.82 -73.07 34.28
C ASN A 361 -7.55 -72.56 33.02
N GLN A 362 -8.76 -73.05 32.73
CA GLN A 362 -9.56 -72.56 31.59
C GLN A 362 -9.95 -71.09 31.75
N LEU A 363 -10.27 -70.64 32.97
CA LEU A 363 -10.53 -69.22 33.25
C LEU A 363 -9.28 -68.37 33.04
N GLU A 364 -8.12 -68.82 33.49
CA GLU A 364 -6.84 -68.12 33.29
C GLU A 364 -6.45 -68.02 31.81
N GLU A 365 -6.58 -69.12 31.05
CA GLU A 365 -6.33 -69.15 29.60
C GLU A 365 -7.26 -68.21 28.85
N SER A 366 -8.55 -68.22 29.17
CA SER A 366 -9.51 -67.30 28.55
C SER A 366 -9.19 -65.83 28.85
N ASN A 367 -8.79 -65.52 30.08
CA ASN A 367 -8.35 -64.19 30.49
C ASN A 367 -7.03 -63.77 29.80
N ALA A 368 -6.10 -64.70 29.59
CA ALA A 368 -4.85 -64.45 28.88
C ALA A 368 -5.10 -64.10 27.41
N ILE A 369 -6.00 -64.84 26.74
CA ILE A 369 -6.40 -64.58 25.35
C ILE A 369 -7.06 -63.20 25.24
N GLN A 370 -7.97 -62.86 26.16
CA GLN A 370 -8.61 -61.54 26.17
C GLN A 370 -7.61 -60.40 26.39
N LYS A 371 -6.63 -60.57 27.29
CA LYS A 371 -5.55 -59.59 27.51
C LYS A 371 -4.68 -59.41 26.27
N LEU A 372 -4.33 -60.49 25.57
CA LEU A 372 -3.56 -60.43 24.33
C LEU A 372 -4.34 -59.74 23.20
N ALA A 373 -5.65 -60.03 23.08
CA ALA A 373 -6.52 -59.37 22.10
C ALA A 373 -6.62 -57.85 22.36
N LEU A 374 -6.77 -57.43 23.62
CA LEU A 374 -6.80 -56.01 23.99
C LEU A 374 -5.46 -55.32 23.70
N LYS A 375 -4.32 -55.97 23.98
CA LYS A 375 -3.00 -55.43 23.63
C LYS A 375 -2.84 -55.24 22.12
N LYS A 376 -3.21 -56.24 21.31
CA LYS A 376 -3.20 -56.13 19.85
C LYS A 376 -4.05 -54.96 19.35
N GLN A 377 -5.26 -54.79 19.90
CA GLN A 377 -6.12 -53.66 19.54
C GLN A 377 -5.52 -52.29 19.92
N GLN A 378 -4.83 -52.20 21.07
CA GLN A 378 -4.12 -50.99 21.47
C GLN A 378 -2.95 -50.68 20.53
N ASP A 379 -2.16 -51.69 20.18
CA ASP A 379 -1.02 -51.55 19.28
C ASP A 379 -1.47 -51.14 17.87
N GLU A 380 -2.54 -51.75 17.33
CA GLU A 380 -3.14 -51.37 16.04
C GLU A 380 -3.65 -49.92 16.05
N ARG A 381 -4.28 -49.47 17.13
CA ARG A 381 -4.69 -48.06 17.28
C ARG A 381 -3.50 -47.11 17.31
N LEU A 382 -2.44 -47.46 18.03
CA LEU A 382 -1.22 -46.65 18.08
C LEU A 382 -0.53 -46.60 16.71
N GLN A 383 -0.52 -47.71 15.97
CA GLN A 383 0.00 -47.74 14.59
C GLN A 383 -0.87 -46.91 13.64
N ALA A 384 -2.19 -46.98 13.73
CA ALA A 384 -3.10 -46.15 12.93
C ALA A 384 -2.85 -44.65 13.17
N ILE A 385 -2.71 -44.23 14.44
CA ILE A 385 -2.39 -42.84 14.80
C ILE A 385 -1.02 -42.44 14.24
N LYS A 386 0.00 -43.29 14.34
CA LYS A 386 1.33 -43.02 13.77
C LYS A 386 1.26 -42.83 12.25
N ASN A 387 0.55 -43.71 11.55
CA ASN A 387 0.37 -43.62 10.10
C ASN A 387 -0.38 -42.35 9.70
N GLU A 388 -1.40 -41.94 10.47
CA GLU A 388 -2.12 -40.68 10.25
C GLU A 388 -1.21 -39.46 10.45
N ILE A 389 -0.39 -39.46 11.50
CA ILE A 389 0.61 -38.40 11.74
C ILE A 389 1.63 -38.34 10.60
N GLU A 390 2.13 -39.49 10.13
CA GLU A 390 3.06 -39.54 9.00
C GLU A 390 2.42 -39.08 7.69
N TYR A 391 1.17 -39.46 7.45
CA TYR A 391 0.40 -39.00 6.30
C TYR A 391 0.21 -37.48 6.34
N ASN A 392 -0.20 -36.91 7.48
CA ASN A 392 -0.35 -35.47 7.65
C ASN A 392 0.97 -34.73 7.47
N LYS A 393 2.08 -35.26 8.01
CA LYS A 393 3.42 -34.69 7.78
C LYS A 393 3.83 -34.70 6.30
N LYS A 394 3.42 -35.72 5.52
CA LYS A 394 3.65 -35.75 4.07
C LYS A 394 2.79 -34.72 3.37
N ALA A 395 1.50 -34.64 3.69
CA ALA A 395 0.60 -33.64 3.13
C ALA A 395 1.06 -32.20 3.41
N ASP A 396 1.57 -31.93 4.62
CA ASP A 396 2.14 -30.63 4.99
C ASP A 396 3.38 -30.30 4.15
N LYS A 397 4.26 -31.28 3.94
CA LYS A 397 5.45 -31.11 3.08
C LYS A 397 5.05 -30.83 1.63
N ASP A 398 4.14 -31.62 1.08
CA ASP A 398 3.64 -31.45 -0.28
C ASP A 398 3.00 -30.06 -0.45
N TRP A 399 2.26 -29.59 0.55
CA TRP A 399 1.68 -28.24 0.56
C TRP A 399 2.75 -27.14 0.61
N ILE A 400 3.81 -27.31 1.40
CA ILE A 400 4.94 -26.36 1.44
C ILE A 400 5.67 -26.33 0.09
N GLU A 401 5.88 -27.49 -0.53
CA GLU A 401 6.53 -27.59 -1.83
C GLU A 401 5.69 -26.94 -2.94
N ASP A 402 4.37 -27.18 -2.95
CA ASP A 402 3.44 -26.57 -3.90
C ASP A 402 3.34 -25.06 -3.74
N THR A 403 3.30 -24.56 -2.51
CA THR A 403 3.26 -23.11 -2.23
C THR A 403 4.56 -22.45 -2.66
N LEU A 404 5.72 -23.05 -2.36
CA LEU A 404 7.02 -22.55 -2.82
C LEU A 404 7.13 -22.59 -4.34
N ALA A 405 6.65 -23.64 -5.01
CA ALA A 405 6.62 -23.73 -6.46
C ALA A 405 5.72 -22.65 -7.09
N ALA A 406 4.58 -22.34 -6.47
CA ALA A 406 3.70 -21.25 -6.90
C ALA A 406 4.37 -19.87 -6.75
N GLU A 407 5.04 -19.62 -5.63
CA GLU A 407 5.80 -18.38 -5.41
C GLU A 407 6.92 -18.21 -6.44
N MET A 408 7.68 -19.28 -6.71
CA MET A 408 8.75 -19.26 -7.71
C MET A 408 8.20 -18.99 -9.12
N LYS A 409 7.03 -19.55 -9.48
CA LYS A 409 6.35 -19.25 -10.75
C LYS A 409 5.92 -17.78 -10.83
N GLU A 410 5.40 -17.20 -9.76
CA GLU A 410 5.04 -15.77 -9.74
C GLU A 410 6.27 -14.86 -9.83
N ARG A 411 7.36 -15.17 -9.11
CA ARG A 411 8.63 -14.45 -9.27
C ARG A 411 9.18 -14.53 -10.69
N ALA A 412 9.11 -15.71 -11.33
CA ALA A 412 9.53 -15.87 -12.72
C ALA A 412 8.66 -15.04 -13.69
N LYS A 413 7.34 -14.94 -13.46
CA LYS A 413 6.46 -14.07 -14.25
C LYS A 413 6.82 -12.58 -14.07
N GLN A 414 7.09 -12.14 -12.85
CA GLN A 414 7.51 -10.77 -12.58
C GLN A 414 8.85 -10.44 -13.24
N ALA A 415 9.84 -11.35 -13.14
CA ALA A 415 11.12 -11.20 -13.81
C ALA A 415 10.97 -11.09 -15.34
N LYS A 416 10.10 -11.91 -15.95
CA LYS A 416 9.78 -11.82 -17.39
C LYS A 416 9.16 -10.47 -17.75
N LYS A 417 8.21 -9.95 -16.96
CA LYS A 417 7.62 -8.61 -17.17
C LYS A 417 8.68 -7.51 -17.07
N HIS A 418 9.52 -7.56 -16.04
CA HIS A 418 10.61 -6.59 -15.88
C HIS A 418 11.61 -6.64 -17.04
N ALA A 419 11.95 -7.82 -17.56
CA ALA A 419 12.80 -7.96 -18.73
C ALA A 419 12.15 -7.36 -20.00
N GLN A 420 10.85 -7.58 -20.20
CA GLN A 420 10.10 -6.97 -21.29
C GLN A 420 10.05 -5.43 -21.17
N ASP A 421 9.78 -4.90 -19.98
CA ASP A 421 9.76 -3.47 -19.71
C ASP A 421 11.13 -2.83 -19.94
N LYS A 422 12.21 -3.51 -19.51
CA LYS A 422 13.59 -3.08 -19.75
C LYS A 422 13.89 -3.02 -21.25
N ALA A 423 13.58 -4.09 -21.99
CA ALA A 423 13.76 -4.13 -23.44
C ALA A 423 12.93 -3.05 -24.16
N TYR A 424 11.72 -2.75 -23.68
CA TYR A 424 10.91 -1.66 -24.21
C TYR A 424 11.55 -0.28 -23.96
N ARG A 425 12.07 -0.04 -22.75
CA ARG A 425 12.78 1.21 -22.42
C ARG A 425 14.04 1.39 -23.25
N GLU A 426 14.80 0.32 -23.49
CA GLU A 426 15.98 0.34 -24.37
C GLU A 426 15.60 0.62 -25.83
N LYS A 427 14.49 0.05 -26.33
CA LYS A 427 13.98 0.40 -27.66
C LYS A 427 13.56 1.86 -27.76
N LEU A 428 12.88 2.38 -26.73
CA LEU A 428 12.46 3.78 -26.68
C LEU A 428 13.66 4.73 -26.63
N SER A 429 14.69 4.40 -25.83
CA SER A 429 15.91 5.21 -25.76
C SER A 429 16.65 5.22 -27.09
N LEU A 430 16.76 4.07 -27.77
CA LEU A 430 17.32 3.99 -29.12
C LEU A 430 16.52 4.82 -30.13
N GLN A 431 15.19 4.79 -30.07
CA GLN A 431 14.34 5.63 -30.92
C GLN A 431 14.59 7.11 -30.68
N MET A 432 14.62 7.56 -29.41
CA MET A 432 14.92 8.95 -29.08
C MET A 432 16.31 9.38 -29.54
N LEU A 433 17.32 8.54 -29.34
CA LEU A 433 18.70 8.81 -29.73
C LEU A 433 18.81 8.89 -31.27
N ASN A 434 18.10 8.02 -31.98
CA ASN A 434 18.01 8.09 -33.45
C ASN A 434 17.26 9.34 -33.92
N GLU A 435 16.20 9.77 -33.24
CA GLU A 435 15.51 11.02 -33.55
C GLU A 435 16.37 12.26 -33.25
N GLN A 436 17.14 12.24 -32.17
CA GLN A 436 18.12 13.29 -31.85
C GLN A 436 19.21 13.34 -32.91
N LYS A 437 19.84 12.21 -33.25
CA LYS A 437 20.81 12.12 -34.34
C LYS A 437 20.22 12.57 -35.66
N LYS A 438 18.96 12.20 -35.97
CA LYS A 438 18.26 12.72 -37.14
C LYS A 438 18.16 14.23 -37.07
N LYS A 439 17.68 14.82 -35.98
CA LYS A 439 17.60 16.29 -35.81
C LYS A 439 18.94 17.00 -35.91
N GLU A 440 20.02 16.37 -35.43
CA GLU A 440 21.39 16.91 -35.49
C GLU A 440 22.00 16.80 -36.90
N THR A 441 21.69 15.72 -37.62
CA THR A 441 22.21 15.47 -38.99
C THR A 441 21.36 16.08 -40.09
N THR A 442 20.06 16.23 -39.86
CA THR A 442 19.17 17.04 -40.70
C THR A 442 19.46 18.50 -40.37
N ASP A 443 20.40 19.08 -41.09
CA ASP A 443 20.66 20.51 -41.05
C ASP A 443 19.33 21.24 -41.22
N LYS A 444 19.07 22.24 -40.38
CA LYS A 444 17.85 23.07 -40.43
C LYS A 444 17.69 23.76 -41.80
N TRP A 445 18.77 23.78 -42.57
CA TRP A 445 18.91 24.38 -43.89
C TRP A 445 19.18 23.36 -45.01
N ALA A 446 19.16 22.05 -44.71
CA ALA A 446 19.23 21.02 -45.74
C ALA A 446 17.94 21.06 -46.56
N MET A 447 18.08 21.19 -47.89
CA MET A 447 16.94 21.11 -48.81
C MET A 447 16.26 19.75 -48.69
N ASP A 448 14.93 19.77 -48.61
CA ASP A 448 14.15 18.53 -48.54
C ASP A 448 14.26 17.74 -49.87
N LYS A 449 13.96 16.44 -49.87
CA LYS A 449 14.14 15.60 -51.09
C LYS A 449 13.40 16.17 -52.31
N THR A 450 12.25 16.78 -52.09
CA THR A 450 11.44 17.45 -53.11
C THR A 450 12.07 18.75 -53.59
N GLU A 451 12.69 19.53 -52.70
CA GLU A 451 13.41 20.77 -53.02
C GLU A 451 14.71 20.48 -53.78
N ILE A 452 15.43 19.40 -53.42
CA ILE A 452 16.59 18.91 -54.17
C ILE A 452 16.19 18.54 -55.60
N ILE A 453 15.02 17.90 -55.78
CA ILE A 453 14.47 17.56 -57.09
C ILE A 453 14.09 18.81 -57.88
N LEU A 454 13.44 19.79 -57.25
CA LEU A 454 13.04 21.06 -57.89
C LEU A 454 14.26 21.91 -58.28
N ASN A 455 15.31 21.89 -57.47
CA ASN A 455 16.55 22.62 -57.70
C ASN A 455 17.62 21.79 -58.44
N ALA A 456 17.29 20.59 -58.92
CA ALA A 456 18.27 19.63 -59.44
C ALA A 456 19.16 20.19 -60.56
N ASP A 457 18.60 20.97 -61.49
CA ASP A 457 19.37 21.55 -62.59
C ASP A 457 20.34 22.66 -62.12
N ARG A 458 19.95 23.42 -61.09
CA ARG A 458 20.83 24.43 -60.46
C ARG A 458 21.94 23.76 -59.65
N LEU A 459 21.60 22.69 -58.93
CA LEU A 459 22.54 21.91 -58.13
C LEU A 459 23.57 21.16 -58.99
N ARG A 460 23.16 20.57 -60.11
CA ARG A 460 24.10 19.98 -61.10
C ARG A 460 25.05 21.02 -61.67
N LYS A 461 24.55 22.22 -62.01
CA LYS A 461 25.39 23.34 -62.47
C LYS A 461 26.38 23.81 -61.41
N ALA A 462 26.03 23.71 -60.13
CA ALA A 462 26.91 24.01 -59.00
C ALA A 462 27.87 22.85 -58.62
N GLY A 463 27.85 21.73 -59.36
CA GLY A 463 28.73 20.58 -59.11
C GLY A 463 28.26 19.63 -58.00
N ILE A 464 27.04 19.78 -57.48
CA ILE A 464 26.49 18.90 -56.45
C ILE A 464 25.79 17.71 -57.15
N PRO A 465 26.23 16.46 -56.92
CA PRO A 465 25.65 15.29 -57.59
C PRO A 465 24.24 15.00 -57.05
N VAL A 466 23.23 15.26 -57.88
CA VAL A 466 21.82 14.92 -57.59
C VAL A 466 21.45 13.64 -58.34
N LYS A 467 21.05 12.58 -57.62
CA LYS A 467 20.59 11.32 -58.23
C LYS A 467 19.37 11.59 -59.15
N PRO A 468 19.35 11.04 -60.39
CA PRO A 468 18.20 11.18 -61.28
C PRO A 468 16.96 10.47 -60.69
N LYS A 469 15.77 10.99 -61.02
CA LYS A 469 14.48 10.42 -60.61
C LYS A 469 14.36 8.96 -61.07
N GLU A 470 14.00 8.07 -60.16
CA GLU A 470 13.28 6.82 -60.48
C GLU A 470 11.78 7.12 -60.60
#